data_AF-A0A3D5X4D1-F1
#
_entry.id   AF-A0A3D5X4D1-F1
#
_cell.length_a   1.000
_cell.length_b   1.000
_cell.length_c   1.000
_cell.angle_alpha   90.00
_cell.angle_beta   90.00
_cell.angle_gamma   90.00
#
_symmetry.space_group_name_H-M   'P 1'
#
loop_
_entity.id
_entity.type
_entity.pdbx_description
1 polymer ?
#
loop_
_entity_poly.entity_id
_entity_poly.type
_entity_poly.pdbx_seq_one_letter_code
_entity_poly.pdbx_strand_id
1 'polypeptide(L)' 'MIGMMYLVLTAMLALNVSATVLDAFVLVDSGLSQTARSFSIKNERLYNQMDNAYTVNPKKVGDAKAITDAIR' A
#
# COMPACT_ATOMS: atom_id res chain seq x y z
N MET A 1 -20.60 -45.14 0.16
CA MET A 1 -21.40 -44.06 -0.48
C MET A 1 -21.37 -42.72 0.27
N ILE A 2 -21.23 -42.70 1.60
CA ILE A 2 -21.26 -41.44 2.38
C ILE A 2 -20.09 -40.49 2.04
N GLY A 3 -18.90 -41.03 1.74
CA GLY A 3 -17.69 -40.22 1.46
C GLY A 3 -17.76 -39.39 0.18
N MET A 4 -18.44 -39.88 -0.86
CA MET A 4 -18.60 -39.13 -2.12
C MET A 4 -19.49 -37.89 -1.92
N MET A 5 -20.47 -37.96 -1.02
CA MET A 5 -21.35 -36.82 -0.71
C MET A 5 -20.59 -35.70 0.01
N TYR A 6 -19.69 -36.05 0.94
CA TYR A 6 -18.84 -35.06 1.62
C TYR A 6 -17.88 -34.38 0.64
N LEU A 7 -17.27 -35.14 -0.28
CA LEU A 7 -16.40 -34.54 -1.31
C LEU A 7 -17.16 -33.57 -2.22
N VAL A 8 -18.39 -33.90 -2.62
CA VAL A 8 -19.25 -33.01 -3.42
C VAL A 8 -19.64 -31.75 -2.64
N LEU A 9 -20.01 -31.90 -1.35
CA LEU A 9 -20.34 -30.76 -0.48
C LEU A 9 -19.13 -29.84 -0.25
N THR A 10 -17.97 -30.41 0.05
CA THR A 10 -16.72 -29.65 0.21
C THR A 10 -16.32 -28.97 -1.09
N ALA A 11 -16.49 -29.62 -2.24
CA ALA A 11 -16.24 -29.01 -3.54
C ALA A 11 -17.21 -27.85 -3.85
N MET A 12 -18.51 -27.99 -3.54
CA MET A 12 -19.50 -26.91 -3.71
C MET A 12 -19.23 -25.72 -2.81
N LEU A 13 -18.81 -25.95 -1.56
CA LEU A 13 -18.38 -24.89 -0.65
C LEU A 13 -17.08 -24.24 -1.13
N ALA A 14 -16.09 -25.03 -1.54
CA ALA A 14 -14.82 -24.52 -2.06
C ALA A 14 -15.01 -23.66 -3.32
N LEU A 15 -15.90 -24.07 -4.24
CA LEU A 15 -16.26 -23.29 -5.43
C LEU A 15 -16.81 -21.90 -5.10
N ASN A 16 -17.62 -21.78 -4.04
CA ASN A 16 -18.16 -20.50 -3.60
C ASN A 16 -17.15 -19.68 -2.76
N VAL A 17 -16.27 -20.33 -2.02
CA VAL A 17 -15.21 -19.68 -1.24
C VAL A 17 -14.12 -19.10 -2.15
N SER A 18 -13.83 -19.72 -3.29
CA SER A 18 -12.84 -19.19 -4.24
C SER A 18 -13.19 -17.80 -4.78
N ALA A 19 -14.47 -17.52 -5.04
CA ALA A 19 -14.92 -16.20 -5.51
C ALA A 19 -14.75 -15.12 -4.42
N THR A 20 -15.16 -15.43 -3.19
CA THR A 20 -15.05 -14.48 -2.05
C THR A 20 -13.60 -14.20 -1.64
N VAL A 21 -12.72 -15.18 -1.77
CA VAL A 21 -11.28 -14.98 -1.52
C VAL A 21 -10.66 -14.07 -2.59
N LEU A 22 -11.05 -14.22 -3.85
CA LEU A 22 -10.56 -13.34 -4.93
C LEU A 22 -10.99 -11.88 -4.70
N ASP A 23 -12.24 -11.65 -4.31
CA ASP A 23 -12.74 -10.30 -3.98
C ASP A 23 -11.98 -9.68 -2.80
N ALA A 24 -11.64 -10.48 -1.79
CA ALA A 24 -10.82 -10.02 -0.67
C ALA A 24 -9.40 -9.61 -1.12
N PHE A 25 -8.80 -10.33 -2.07
CA PHE A 25 -7.51 -9.94 -2.64
C PHE A 25 -7.58 -8.63 -3.42
N VAL A 26 -8.63 -8.42 -4.23
CA VAL A 26 -8.86 -7.15 -4.94
C VAL A 26 -9.03 -6.00 -3.95
N LEU A 27 -9.76 -6.22 -2.85
CA LEU A 27 -9.92 -5.22 -1.81
C LEU A 27 -8.59 -4.88 -1.14
N VAL A 28 -7.78 -5.88 -0.78
CA VAL A 28 -6.45 -5.67 -0.19
C VAL A 28 -5.53 -4.93 -1.14
N ASP A 29 -5.49 -5.31 -2.41
CA ASP A 29 -4.69 -4.62 -3.43
C ASP A 29 -5.11 -3.15 -3.59
N SER A 30 -6.42 -2.88 -3.67
CA SER A 30 -6.93 -1.50 -3.76
C SER A 30 -6.57 -0.68 -2.52
N GLY A 31 -6.64 -1.28 -1.32
CA GLY A 31 -6.26 -0.65 -0.07
C GLY A 31 -4.76 -0.37 0.01
N LEU A 32 -3.93 -1.31 -0.44
CA LEU A 32 -2.48 -1.15 -0.48
C LEU A 32 -2.07 -0.10 -1.52
N SER A 33 -2.67 -0.13 -2.70
CA SER A 33 -2.48 0.86 -3.77
C SER A 33 -2.87 2.28 -3.31
N GLN A 34 -4.01 2.41 -2.62
CA GLN A 34 -4.43 3.69 -2.05
C GLN A 34 -3.48 4.18 -0.96
N THR A 35 -2.99 3.25 -0.13
CA THR A 35 -2.01 3.54 0.92
C THR A 35 -0.69 4.02 0.32
N ALA A 36 -0.17 3.28 -0.66
CA ALA A 36 1.05 3.64 -1.40
C ALA A 36 0.93 5.02 -2.05
N ARG A 37 -0.19 5.31 -2.73
CA ARG A 37 -0.47 6.64 -3.30
C ARG A 37 -0.48 7.73 -2.22
N SER A 38 -1.12 7.47 -1.08
CA SER A 38 -1.19 8.42 0.02
C SER A 38 0.19 8.69 0.65
N PHE A 39 1.04 7.66 0.77
CA PHE A 39 2.43 7.82 1.20
C PHE A 39 3.26 8.60 0.18
N SER A 40 3.12 8.33 -1.11
CA SER A 40 3.80 9.07 -2.17
C SER A 40 3.48 10.57 -2.09
N ILE A 41 2.20 10.93 -1.97
CA ILE A 41 1.75 12.33 -1.85
C ILE A 41 2.31 12.99 -0.57
N LYS A 42 2.31 12.27 0.55
CA LYS A 42 2.87 12.78 1.82
C LYS A 42 4.37 13.00 1.70
N ASN A 43 5.10 12.06 1.10
CA ASN A 43 6.53 12.17 0.90
C ASN A 43 6.86 13.37 0.01
N GLU A 44 6.17 13.53 -1.13
CA GLU A 44 6.31 14.68 -2.01
C GLU A 44 6.04 16.01 -1.29
N ARG A 45 5.00 16.05 -0.45
CA ARG A 45 4.71 17.23 0.38
C ARG A 45 5.84 17.53 1.37
N LEU A 46 6.42 16.51 2.01
CA LEU A 46 7.55 16.67 2.94
C LEU A 46 8.79 17.18 2.21
N TYR A 47 9.11 16.62 1.04
CA TYR A 47 10.19 17.09 0.18
C TYR A 47 10.02 18.58 -0.16
N ASN A 48 8.83 18.97 -0.62
CA ASN A 48 8.52 20.36 -0.95
C ASN A 48 8.59 21.29 0.27
N GLN A 49 8.23 20.81 1.46
CA GLN A 49 8.39 21.58 2.71
C GLN A 49 9.85 21.78 3.08
N MET A 50 10.70 20.78 2.88
CA MET A 50 12.15 20.90 3.11
C MET A 50 12.78 21.89 2.12
N ASP A 51 12.35 21.88 0.85
CA ASP A 51 12.79 22.86 -0.14
C ASP A 51 12.42 24.29 0.26
N ASN A 52 11.19 24.52 0.69
CA ASN A 52 10.75 25.82 1.19
C ASN A 52 11.46 26.22 2.50
N ALA A 53 11.77 25.27 3.38
CA ALA A 53 12.53 25.57 4.59
C ALA A 53 13.98 25.94 4.28
N TYR A 54 14.57 25.33 3.23
CA TYR A 54 15.90 25.66 2.75
C TYR A 54 16.00 27.07 2.16
N THR A 55 14.97 27.56 1.46
CA THR A 55 14.95 28.95 0.97
C THR A 55 14.90 29.97 2.10
N VAL A 56 14.26 29.63 3.23
CA VAL A 56 14.14 30.50 4.41
C VAL A 56 15.39 30.46 5.30
N ASN A 57 16.01 29.28 5.50
CA ASN A 57 17.23 29.16 6.30
C ASN A 57 18.18 28.06 5.78
N PRO A 58 19.01 28.39 4.78
CA PRO A 58 19.87 27.40 4.13
C PRO A 58 20.94 26.82 5.05
N LYS A 59 21.36 27.56 6.09
CA LYS A 59 22.46 27.17 6.98
C LYS A 59 22.08 26.08 7.98
N LYS A 60 20.80 25.97 8.34
CA LYS A 60 20.29 24.97 9.30
C LYS A 60 19.65 23.77 8.60
N VAL A 61 19.10 23.96 7.40
CA VAL A 61 18.36 22.94 6.66
C VAL A 61 19.22 22.23 5.62
N GLY A 62 20.42 22.74 5.30
CA GLY A 62 21.32 22.16 4.30
C GLY A 62 21.68 20.69 4.52
N ASP A 63 22.07 20.31 5.75
CA ASP A 63 22.43 18.92 6.05
C ASP A 63 21.22 17.98 5.95
N ALA A 64 20.06 18.42 6.45
CA ALA A 64 18.82 17.66 6.38
C ALA A 64 18.33 17.52 4.92
N LYS A 65 18.49 18.57 4.11
CA LYS A 65 18.14 18.56 2.69
C LYS A 65 19.04 17.61 1.90
N ALA A 66 20.35 17.61 2.15
CA ALA A 66 21.28 16.69 1.47
C ALA A 66 20.94 15.21 1.71
N ILE A 67 20.54 14.85 2.94
CA ILE A 67 20.07 13.49 3.26
C ILE A 67 18.75 13.18 2.55
N THR A 68 17.84 14.15 2.56
CA THR A 68 16.51 14.01 1.97
C THR A 68 16.58 13.86 0.44
N ASP A 69 17.46 14.62 -0.23
CA ASP A 69 17.70 14.54 -1.68
C ASP A 69 18.37 13.22 -2.09
N ALA A 70 19.11 12.56 -1.18
CA ALA A 70 19.72 11.25 -1.44
C ALA A 70 18.73 10.08 -1.33
N ILE A 71 17.59 10.28 -0.66
CA ILE A 71 16.55 9.25 -0.44
C ILE A 71 15.38 9.41 -1.43
N ARG A 72 15.26 10.58 -2.06
CA ARG A 72 14.25 10.89 -3.07
C ARG A 72 14.46 10.10 -4.36
#